data_AF-A0A438CCF7-F1
#
_entry.id   AF-A0A438CCF7-F1
#
_cell.length_a   1.000
_cell.length_b   1.000
_cell.length_c   1.000
_cell.angle_alpha   90.00
_cell.angle_beta   90.00
_cell.angle_gamma   90.00
#
_symmetry.space_group_name_H-M   'P 1'
#
loop_
_entity.id
_entity.type
_entity.pdbx_description
1 polymer ?
#
loop_
_entity_poly.entity_id
_entity_poly.type
_entity_poly.pdbx_seq_one_letter_code
_entity_poly.pdbx_strand_id
1 'polypeptide(L)'
;MVQIVTNNGSTFMKAGKQLMKKYNLYWTPCAAHYINLIFEDIGKRPSVIEVINNARKITNFIYNHACTFSRCKRGFGDQATIAARSTMVPGESL
;
A
#
# COMPACT_ATOMS: atom_id res chain seq x y z
N MET A 1 30.94 -18.47 15.41
CA MET A 1 30.91 -17.05 14.99
C MET A 1 29.53 -16.77 14.44
N VAL A 2 28.80 -15.82 15.02
CA VAL A 2 27.42 -15.48 14.60
C VAL A 2 27.42 -14.07 14.04
N GLN A 3 26.87 -13.89 12.84
CA GLN A 3 26.67 -12.58 12.22
C GLN A 3 25.19 -12.18 12.34
N ILE A 4 24.95 -10.98 12.84
CA ILE A 4 23.62 -10.41 13.01
C ILE A 4 23.48 -9.23 12.04
N VAL A 5 22.49 -9.31 11.16
CA VAL A 5 22.14 -8.24 10.22
C VAL A 5 20.80 -7.63 10.62
N THR A 6 20.77 -6.35 10.98
CA THR A 6 19.53 -5.65 11.35
C THR A 6 19.42 -4.30 10.65
N ASN A 7 18.21 -3.74 10.59
CA ASN A 7 17.98 -2.36 10.14
C ASN A 7 18.98 -1.38 10.79
N ASN A 8 19.46 -0.40 10.01
CA ASN A 8 20.34 0.68 10.44
C ASN A 8 19.64 1.79 11.26
N GLY A 9 18.49 1.50 11.88
CA GLY A 9 17.84 2.45 12.79
C GLY A 9 18.76 2.79 13.96
N SER A 10 18.78 4.06 14.38
CA SER A 10 19.71 4.58 15.40
C SER A 10 19.68 3.77 16.72
N THR A 11 18.51 3.29 17.12
CA THR A 11 18.31 2.40 18.29
C THR A 11 19.03 1.06 18.12
N PHE A 12 18.90 0.42 16.95
CA PHE A 12 19.54 -0.85 16.64
C PHE A 12 21.06 -0.69 16.49
N MET A 13 21.51 0.45 15.97
CA MET A 13 22.93 0.75 15.86
C MET A 13 23.62 0.83 17.24
N LYS A 14 22.95 1.42 18.24
CA LYS A 14 23.44 1.46 19.62
C LYS A 14 23.43 0.07 20.26
N ALA A 15 22.32 -0.66 20.13
CA ALA A 15 22.19 -2.01 20.66
C ALA A 15 23.20 -2.99 20.05
N GLY A 16 23.39 -2.97 18.73
CA GLY A 16 24.37 -3.79 18.02
C GLY A 16 25.80 -3.56 18.50
N LYS A 17 26.19 -2.29 18.70
CA LYS A 17 27.48 -1.93 19.31
C LYS A 17 27.64 -2.44 20.73
N GLN A 18 26.57 -2.44 21.54
CA GLN A 18 26.62 -3.00 22.89
C GLN A 18 26.69 -4.53 22.88
N LEU A 19 25.97 -5.22 21.98
CA LEU A 19 26.05 -6.67 21.83
C LEU A 19 27.43 -7.15 21.39
N MET A 20 28.07 -6.46 20.44
CA MET A 20 29.44 -6.80 19.99
C MET A 20 30.48 -6.68 21.11
N LYS A 21 30.23 -5.85 22.13
CA LYS A 21 31.13 -5.74 23.30
C LYS A 21 30.92 -6.85 24.33
N LYS A 22 29.71 -7.40 24.40
CA LYS A 22 29.31 -8.38 25.44
C LYS A 22 29.43 -9.83 24.96
N TYR A 23 29.32 -10.06 23.67
CA TYR A 23 29.30 -11.39 23.06
C TYR A 23 30.25 -11.44 21.85
N ASN A 24 30.79 -12.63 21.56
CA ASN A 24 31.67 -12.85 20.42
C ASN A 24 30.86 -13.01 19.10
N LEU A 25 30.16 -11.94 18.71
CA LEU A 25 29.32 -11.85 17.52
C LEU A 25 29.63 -10.58 16.72
N TYR A 26 29.32 -10.61 15.43
CA TYR A 26 29.50 -9.46 14.53
C TYR A 26 28.14 -8.87 14.16
N TRP A 27 27.97 -7.57 14.37
CA TRP A 27 26.76 -6.85 13.96
C TRP A 27 27.07 -5.98 12.74
N THR A 28 26.25 -6.10 11.70
CA THR A 28 26.36 -5.31 10.48
C THR A 28 25.01 -4.69 10.13
N PRO A 29 24.96 -3.41 9.72
CA PRO A 29 23.72 -2.77 9.31
C PRO A 29 23.19 -3.40 8.01
N CYS A 30 21.87 -3.47 7.90
CA CYS A 30 21.19 -3.96 6.71
C CYS A 30 21.30 -2.95 5.56
N ALA A 31 21.57 -3.46 4.36
CA ALA A 31 21.68 -2.66 3.14
C ALA A 31 20.35 -2.06 2.66
N ALA A 32 19.21 -2.44 3.26
CA ALA A 32 17.88 -1.96 2.88
C ALA A 32 17.78 -0.43 2.83
N HIS A 33 18.44 0.28 3.75
CA HIS A 33 18.44 1.75 3.75
C HIS A 33 19.11 2.31 2.48
N TYR A 34 20.26 1.76 2.08
CA TYR A 34 20.97 2.19 0.88
C TYR A 34 20.19 1.86 -0.39
N ILE A 35 19.55 0.69 -0.44
CA ILE A 35 18.70 0.29 -1.57
C ILE A 35 17.52 1.26 -1.73
N ASN A 36 16.88 1.65 -0.62
CA ASN A 36 15.80 2.65 -0.66
C ASN A 36 16.29 4.00 -1.18
N LEU A 37 17.48 4.46 -0.79
CA LEU A 37 18.05 5.71 -1.30
C LEU A 37 18.32 5.63 -2.82
N ILE A 38 18.87 4.51 -3.30
CA ILE A 38 19.07 4.29 -4.73
C ILE A 38 17.74 4.33 -5.49
N PHE A 39 16.70 3.70 -4.94
CA PHE A 39 15.37 3.75 -5.54
C PHE A 39 14.74 5.13 -5.48
N GLU A 40 14.99 5.90 -4.43
CA GLU A 40 14.53 7.28 -4.35
C GLU A 40 15.14 8.13 -5.47
N ASP A 41 16.45 7.99 -5.72
CA ASP A 41 17.14 8.72 -6.78
C ASP A 41 16.73 8.25 -8.18
N ILE A 42 16.50 6.95 -8.38
CA ILE A 42 15.91 6.44 -9.61
C ILE A 42 14.49 6.99 -9.80
N GLY A 43 13.71 7.04 -8.72
CA GLY A 43 12.34 7.56 -8.69
C GLY A 43 12.22 9.04 -9.01
N LYS A 44 13.28 9.84 -8.79
CA LYS A 44 13.33 11.27 -9.14
C LYS A 44 13.52 11.52 -10.64
N ARG A 45 13.85 10.50 -11.45
CA ARG A 45 14.05 10.68 -12.90
C ARG A 45 12.72 11.01 -13.59
N PRO A 46 12.64 12.02 -14.47
CA PRO A 46 11.38 12.45 -15.09
C PRO A 46 10.63 11.31 -15.81
N SER A 47 11.35 10.45 -16.53
CA SER A 47 10.79 9.29 -17.22
C SER A 47 10.17 8.28 -16.25
N VAL A 48 10.80 8.07 -15.08
CA VAL A 48 10.31 7.14 -14.06
C VAL A 48 9.07 7.73 -13.36
N ILE A 49 9.08 9.03 -13.06
CA ILE A 49 7.92 9.74 -12.49
C ILE A 49 6.70 9.63 -13.40
N GLU A 50 6.88 9.80 -14.72
CA GLU A 50 5.79 9.69 -15.68
C GLU A 50 5.20 8.28 -15.70
N VAL A 51 6.04 7.25 -15.73
CA VAL A 51 5.62 5.85 -15.68
C VAL A 51 4.87 5.55 -14.38
N ILE A 52 5.38 6.00 -13.23
CA ILE A 52 4.71 5.83 -11.92
C ILE A 52 3.34 6.51 -11.92
N ASN A 53 3.22 7.71 -12.47
CA ASN A 53 1.95 8.43 -12.55
C ASN A 53 0.94 7.71 -13.45
N ASN A 54 1.38 7.20 -14.60
CA ASN A 54 0.52 6.45 -15.50
C ASN A 54 0.05 5.13 -14.87
N ALA A 55 0.97 4.39 -14.24
CA ALA A 55 0.63 3.18 -13.48
C ALA A 55 -0.37 3.49 -12.36
N ARG A 56 -0.19 4.58 -11.62
CA ARG A 56 -1.12 5.00 -10.56
C ARG A 56 -2.52 5.33 -11.10
N LYS A 57 -2.63 5.97 -12.27
CA LYS A 57 -3.93 6.24 -12.92
C LYS A 57 -4.64 4.92 -13.26
N ILE A 58 -3.93 3.97 -13.84
CA ILE A 58 -4.48 2.65 -14.21
C ILE A 58 -4.94 1.90 -12.96
N THR A 59 -4.09 1.83 -11.93
CA THR A 59 -4.42 1.17 -10.66
C THR A 59 -5.64 1.80 -10.00
N ASN A 60 -5.70 3.14 -9.93
CA ASN A 60 -6.86 3.85 -9.39
C ASN A 60 -8.14 3.57 -10.20
N PHE A 61 -8.04 3.53 -11.52
CA PHE A 61 -9.15 3.19 -12.40
C PHE A 61 -9.67 1.77 -12.08
N ILE A 62 -8.78 0.79 -11.99
CA ILE A 62 -9.13 -0.60 -11.65
C ILE A 62 -9.79 -0.67 -10.27
N TYR A 63 -9.19 -0.06 -9.24
CA TYR A 63 -9.76 -0.09 -7.88
C TYR A 63 -11.12 0.61 -7.81
N ASN A 64 -11.28 1.77 -8.46
CA ASN A 64 -12.54 2.50 -8.47
C ASN A 64 -13.63 1.73 -9.23
N HIS A 65 -13.32 1.12 -10.38
CA HIS A 65 -14.28 0.32 -11.13
C HIS A 65 -14.62 -1.00 -10.43
N ALA A 66 -13.65 -1.68 -9.82
CA ALA A 66 -13.91 -2.89 -9.03
C ALA A 66 -14.74 -2.58 -7.77
N CYS A 67 -14.45 -1.45 -7.10
CA CYS A 67 -15.25 -0.97 -5.98
C CYS A 67 -16.66 -0.58 -6.43
N THR A 68 -16.80 0.15 -7.54
CA THR A 68 -18.12 0.51 -8.09
C THR A 68 -18.91 -0.73 -8.51
N PHE A 69 -18.27 -1.70 -9.15
CA PHE A 69 -18.89 -2.95 -9.56
C PHE A 69 -19.34 -3.79 -8.36
N SER A 70 -18.52 -3.90 -7.30
CA SER A 70 -18.92 -4.59 -6.08
C SER A 70 -20.04 -3.88 -5.32
N ARG A 71 -20.07 -2.54 -5.33
CA ARG A 71 -21.18 -1.73 -4.80
C ARG A 71 -22.46 -1.91 -5.61
N CYS A 72 -22.38 -1.92 -6.94
CA CYS A 72 -23.49 -2.26 -7.82
C CYS A 72 -23.98 -3.68 -7.56
N LYS A 73 -23.10 -4.69 -7.50
CA LYS A 73 -23.51 -6.06 -7.17
C LYS A 73 -24.22 -6.17 -5.81
N ARG A 74 -23.80 -5.39 -4.80
CA ARG A 74 -24.52 -5.34 -3.50
C ARG A 74 -25.87 -4.64 -3.60
N GLY A 75 -25.97 -3.54 -4.35
CA GLY A 75 -27.24 -2.84 -4.56
C GLY A 75 -28.24 -3.60 -5.45
N PHE A 76 -27.74 -4.38 -6.41
CA PHE A 76 -28.52 -5.17 -7.36
C PHE A 76 -28.75 -6.62 -6.94
N GLY A 77 -28.00 -7.15 -5.97
CA GLY A 77 -28.17 -8.50 -5.44
C GLY A 77 -29.39 -8.66 -4.52
N ASP A 78 -29.86 -7.57 -3.93
CA ASP A 78 -31.08 -7.55 -3.13
C ASP A 78 -32.28 -7.20 -4.03
N GLN A 79 -32.71 -8.17 -4.84
CA GLN A 79 -33.89 -8.07 -5.73
C GLN A 79 -35.13 -7.52 -4.97
N ALA A 80 -35.24 -7.83 -3.68
CA ALA A 80 -36.31 -7.37 -2.79
C ALA A 80 -36.31 -5.84 -2.56
N THR A 81 -35.14 -5.21 -2.45
CA THR A 81 -35.01 -3.77 -2.18
C THR A 81 -35.25 -2.92 -3.43
N ILE A 82 -34.93 -3.46 -4.61
CA ILE A 82 -35.18 -2.79 -5.90
C ILE A 82 -36.67 -2.84 -6.25
N ALA A 83 -37.32 -4.00 -6.07
CA ALA A 83 -38.76 -4.13 -6.30
C ALA A 83 -39.58 -3.15 -5.42
N ALA A 84 -39.20 -2.98 -4.15
CA ALA A 84 -39.86 -2.06 -3.23
C ALA A 84 -39.69 -0.56 -3.59
N ARG A 85 -38.60 -0.19 -4.27
CA ARG A 85 -38.38 1.19 -4.76
C ARG A 85 -39.10 1.49 -6.07
N SER A 86 -39.28 0.50 -6.94
CA SER A 86 -39.99 0.65 -8.22
C SER A 86 -41.51 0.71 -8.08
N THR A 87 -42.08 0.29 -6.96
CA THR A 87 -43.53 0.37 -6.68
C THR A 87 -44.00 1.73 -6.13
N MET A 88 -43.11 2.70 -5.88
CA MET A 88 -43.54 4.08 -5.59
C MET A 88 -43.95 4.78 -6.90
N VAL A 89 -45.23 4.62 -7.25
CA VAL A 89 -45.93 5.32 -8.34
C VAL A 89 -46.01 6.82 -8.04
N PRO A 90 -45.72 7.72 -9.00
CA PRO A 90 -45.96 9.14 -8.82
C PRO A 90 -47.43 9.49 -9.08
N GLY A 91 -48.14 9.84 -8.00
CA GLY A 91 -49.37 10.61 -8.02
C GLY A 91 -50.64 9.83 -7.70
N GLU A 92 -51.35 10.25 -6.65
CA GLU A 92 -52.75 10.71 -6.80
C GLU A 92 -52.97 11.89 -5.85
N SER A 93 -53.44 12.98 -6.45
CA SER A 93 -53.89 14.22 -5.84
C SER A 93 -55.32 14.09 -5.33
N LEU A 94 -55.58 14.55 -4.11
CA LEU A 94 -56.87 15.11 -3.66
C LEU A 94 -56.63 16.09 -2.51
#